data_AF-A0A7S9KYY3-F1
#
_entry.id   AF-A0A7S9KYY3-F1
#
_cell.length_a   1.000
_cell.length_b   1.000
_cell.length_c   1.000
_cell.angle_alpha   90.00
_cell.angle_beta   90.00
_cell.angle_gamma   90.00
#
_symmetry.space_group_name_H-M   'P 1'
#
loop_
_entity.id
_entity.type
_entity.pdbx_description
1 polymer ?
#
loop_
_entity_poly.entity_id
_entity_poly.type
_entity_poly.pdbx_seq_one_letter_code
_entity_poly.pdbx_strand_id
1 'polypeptide(L)'
;MVFNKENFEDLILQLKPKNFNYKGGFGSVRFVKEEADKILTIAIGYNQYFPHSAVVKGVSVDIYFAEVENILKQNGFGEECESTFGKVFQDLHGVDYEKLETEINSEKTFNVVRNVIEDILEKGVKPFLSRFTTINEIADFLADKRPIEIVPFIQGSILYPKTILIMKLADHPNFRKRLVEFRTILSENVDENVRYPILLNKYDELFHDDLKQIK
;
A
#
# COMPACT_ATOMS: atom_id res chain seq x y z
N MET A 1 -8.28 13.38 -34.14
CA MET A 1 -7.15 12.90 -33.32
C MET A 1 -7.53 11.51 -32.81
N VAL A 2 -6.71 10.50 -33.05
CA VAL A 2 -6.98 9.14 -32.54
C VAL A 2 -6.43 9.09 -31.13
N PHE A 3 -7.29 8.86 -30.14
CA PHE A 3 -6.86 8.70 -28.76
C PHE A 3 -6.00 7.45 -28.62
N ASN A 4 -4.86 7.54 -27.95
CA ASN A 4 -3.88 6.45 -27.84
C ASN A 4 -3.17 6.47 -26.47
N LYS A 5 -2.21 5.56 -26.27
CA LYS A 5 -1.44 5.45 -25.03
C LYS A 5 -0.76 6.75 -24.63
N GLU A 6 -0.03 7.33 -25.57
CA GLU A 6 0.80 8.51 -25.32
C GLU A 6 -0.09 9.68 -24.91
N ASN A 7 -1.19 9.92 -25.63
CA ASN A 7 -2.13 10.98 -25.27
C ASN A 7 -2.81 10.73 -23.92
N PHE A 8 -3.13 9.48 -23.56
CA PHE A 8 -3.67 9.17 -22.24
C PHE A 8 -2.65 9.44 -21.12
N GLU A 9 -1.41 8.97 -21.28
CA GLU A 9 -0.36 9.19 -20.29
C GLU A 9 -0.05 10.68 -20.14
N ASP A 10 0.04 11.44 -21.23
CA ASP A 10 0.20 12.90 -21.20
C ASP A 10 -0.91 13.60 -20.40
N LEU A 11 -2.16 13.15 -20.56
CA LEU A 11 -3.30 13.68 -19.83
C LEU A 11 -3.23 13.33 -18.33
N ILE A 12 -2.91 12.08 -17.98
CA ILE A 12 -2.75 11.67 -16.57
C ILE A 12 -1.58 12.39 -15.91
N LEU A 13 -0.49 12.66 -16.63
CA LEU A 13 0.67 13.39 -16.12
C LEU A 13 0.32 14.83 -15.66
N GLN A 14 -0.78 15.40 -16.16
CA GLN A 14 -1.28 16.70 -15.67
C GLN A 14 -1.82 16.62 -14.24
N LEU A 15 -2.13 15.42 -13.74
CA LEU A 15 -2.60 15.17 -12.37
C LEU A 15 -1.47 14.97 -11.36
N LYS A 16 -0.22 15.13 -11.79
CA LYS A 16 0.96 14.91 -10.96
C LYS A 16 0.92 15.80 -9.70
N PRO A 17 0.92 15.21 -8.50
CA PRO A 17 0.95 15.99 -7.27
C PRO A 17 2.25 16.81 -7.13
N LYS A 18 2.16 17.93 -6.41
CA LYS A 18 3.30 18.81 -6.16
C LYS A 18 4.43 18.05 -5.45
N ASN A 19 5.67 18.24 -5.90
CA ASN A 19 6.88 17.60 -5.38
C ASN A 19 6.96 16.06 -5.58
N PHE A 20 6.09 15.49 -6.42
CA PHE A 20 6.25 14.11 -6.89
C PHE A 20 6.88 14.10 -8.29
N ASN A 21 7.68 13.06 -8.54
CA ASN A 21 8.32 12.75 -9.81
C ASN A 21 7.56 11.61 -10.50
N TYR A 22 7.47 11.64 -11.82
CA TYR A 22 6.94 10.52 -12.58
C TYR A 22 7.97 9.38 -12.67
N LYS A 23 7.55 8.14 -12.44
CA LYS A 23 8.41 6.94 -12.53
C LYS A 23 7.93 5.91 -13.56
N GLY A 24 6.80 6.17 -14.23
CA GLY A 24 6.21 5.21 -15.18
C GLY A 24 5.70 3.93 -14.53
N GLY A 25 5.13 3.07 -15.35
CA GLY A 25 4.63 1.76 -14.93
C GLY A 25 3.85 1.06 -16.05
N PHE A 26 3.83 -0.27 -16.01
CA PHE A 26 2.92 -1.05 -16.86
C PHE A 26 1.57 -1.15 -16.14
N GLY A 27 0.48 -0.72 -16.80
CA GLY A 27 -0.88 -0.71 -16.23
C GLY A 27 -1.09 0.27 -15.07
N SER A 28 -0.13 1.16 -14.79
CA SER A 28 -0.29 2.25 -13.82
C SER A 28 0.64 3.43 -14.12
N VAL A 29 0.16 4.65 -13.91
CA VAL A 29 1.01 5.84 -13.84
C VAL A 29 1.41 6.03 -12.38
N ARG A 30 2.72 6.03 -12.11
CA ARG A 30 3.26 6.15 -10.76
C ARG A 30 3.94 7.50 -10.55
N PHE A 31 3.57 8.17 -9.47
CA PHE A 31 4.19 9.37 -8.96
C PHE A 31 4.92 9.03 -7.66
N VAL A 32 6.20 9.39 -7.57
CA VAL A 32 7.07 9.04 -6.44
C VAL A 32 7.68 10.29 -5.84
N LYS A 33 7.68 10.37 -4.52
CA LYS A 33 8.41 11.37 -3.74
C LYS A 33 9.34 10.66 -2.76
N GLU A 34 10.62 10.94 -2.90
CA GLU A 34 11.65 10.45 -1.99
C GLU A 34 11.82 11.47 -0.85
N GLU A 35 11.79 10.99 0.38
CA GLU A 35 12.10 11.74 1.60
C GLU A 35 13.31 11.09 2.28
N ALA A 36 13.82 11.72 3.35
CA ALA A 36 15.04 11.24 4.00
C ALA A 36 14.93 9.82 4.58
N ASP A 37 13.73 9.45 5.05
CA ASP A 37 13.44 8.22 5.78
C ASP A 37 12.45 7.29 5.06
N LYS A 38 11.78 7.78 4.02
CA LYS A 38 10.71 7.05 3.32
C LYS A 38 10.55 7.43 1.87
N ILE A 39 9.85 6.56 1.13
CA ILE A 39 9.41 6.81 -0.25
C ILE A 39 7.89 6.77 -0.26
N LEU A 40 7.28 7.83 -0.80
CA LEU A 40 5.85 7.93 -1.02
C LEU A 40 5.55 7.66 -2.48
N THR A 41 4.63 6.74 -2.77
CA THR A 41 4.17 6.44 -4.13
C THR A 41 2.67 6.65 -4.22
N ILE A 42 2.23 7.31 -5.28
CA ILE A 42 0.82 7.39 -5.67
C ILE A 42 0.72 6.71 -7.03
N ALA A 43 -0.16 5.73 -7.17
CA ALA A 43 -0.38 5.02 -8.42
C ALA A 43 -1.81 5.23 -8.91
N ILE A 44 -1.94 5.61 -10.18
CA ILE A 44 -3.22 5.60 -10.89
C ILE A 44 -3.23 4.38 -11.80
N GLY A 45 -3.97 3.35 -11.39
CA GLY A 45 -4.09 2.09 -12.13
C GLY A 45 -5.06 2.22 -13.30
N TYR A 46 -4.79 1.55 -14.40
CA TYR A 46 -5.67 1.57 -15.57
C TYR A 46 -5.52 0.32 -16.44
N ASN A 47 -6.63 -0.09 -17.06
CA ASN A 47 -6.64 -1.09 -18.12
C ASN A 47 -6.51 -0.41 -19.48
N GLN A 48 -5.73 -1.04 -20.35
CA GLN A 48 -5.48 -0.57 -21.70
C GLN A 48 -6.27 -1.41 -22.70
N TYR A 49 -7.10 -0.77 -23.52
CA TYR A 49 -7.83 -1.39 -24.63
C TYR A 49 -7.32 -0.80 -25.96
N PHE A 50 -6.00 -0.87 -26.12
CA PHE A 50 -5.33 -0.23 -27.25
C PHE A 50 -5.72 -0.79 -28.61
N PRO A 51 -5.64 0.04 -29.67
CA PRO A 51 -5.21 1.45 -29.66
C PRO A 51 -6.33 2.46 -29.33
N HIS A 52 -7.49 2.02 -28.83
CA HIS A 52 -8.71 2.84 -28.89
C HIS A 52 -9.07 3.53 -27.58
N SER A 53 -8.76 2.92 -26.44
CA SER A 53 -9.20 3.45 -25.15
C SER A 53 -8.46 2.92 -23.93
N ALA A 54 -8.77 3.52 -22.78
CA ALA A 54 -8.35 3.09 -21.46
C ALA A 54 -9.48 3.21 -20.44
N VAL A 55 -9.41 2.45 -19.35
CA VAL A 55 -10.33 2.55 -18.20
C VAL A 55 -9.52 2.65 -16.93
N VAL A 56 -9.76 3.67 -16.11
CA VAL A 56 -9.06 3.85 -14.83
C VAL A 56 -9.65 2.86 -13.81
N LYS A 57 -8.76 2.17 -13.09
CA LYS A 57 -9.13 1.16 -12.08
C LYS A 57 -9.18 1.70 -10.66
N GLY A 58 -8.50 2.82 -10.43
CA GLY A 58 -8.49 3.47 -9.14
C GLY A 58 -7.16 4.15 -8.86
N VAL A 59 -7.08 4.67 -7.65
CA VAL A 59 -5.89 5.34 -7.13
C VAL A 59 -5.47 4.63 -5.86
N SER A 60 -4.17 4.35 -5.76
CA SER A 60 -3.55 3.84 -4.55
C SER A 60 -2.45 4.77 -4.06
N VAL A 61 -2.14 4.65 -2.79
CA VAL A 61 -1.00 5.28 -2.14
C VAL A 61 -0.21 4.21 -1.41
N ASP A 62 1.10 4.37 -1.41
CA ASP A 62 2.06 3.46 -0.80
C ASP A 62 3.14 4.26 -0.09
N ILE A 63 3.49 3.84 1.12
CA ILE A 63 4.54 4.39 1.96
C ILE A 63 5.55 3.27 2.18
N TYR A 64 6.80 3.55 1.88
CA TYR A 64 7.91 2.62 2.03
C TYR A 64 8.90 3.19 3.04
N PHE A 65 9.11 2.48 4.15
CA PHE A 65 10.19 2.76 5.10
C PHE A 65 11.32 1.76 4.86
N ALA A 66 12.49 2.28 4.47
CA ALA A 66 13.62 1.43 4.07
C ALA A 66 14.04 0.47 5.19
N GLU A 67 13.97 0.91 6.44
CA GLU A 67 14.31 0.08 7.60
C GLU A 67 13.41 -1.16 7.71
N VAL A 68 12.09 -1.00 7.57
CA VAL A 68 11.13 -2.11 7.65
C VAL A 68 11.40 -3.13 6.56
N GLU A 69 11.47 -2.69 5.31
CA GLU A 69 11.62 -3.59 4.17
C GLU A 69 12.99 -4.27 4.14
N ASN A 70 14.06 -3.57 4.56
CA ASN A 70 15.40 -4.17 4.66
C ASN A 70 15.45 -5.27 5.71
N ILE A 71 14.84 -5.08 6.88
CA ILE A 71 14.80 -6.12 7.92
C ILE A 71 14.00 -7.34 7.43
N LEU A 72 12.84 -7.12 6.80
CA LEU A 72 12.04 -8.23 6.24
C LEU A 72 12.80 -9.01 5.17
N LYS A 73 13.49 -8.31 4.26
CA LYS A 73 14.32 -8.92 3.21
C LYS A 73 15.47 -9.74 3.79
N GLN A 74 16.18 -9.22 4.79
CA GLN A 74 17.27 -9.93 5.47
C GLN A 74 16.79 -11.20 6.19
N ASN A 75 15.52 -11.24 6.60
CA ASN A 75 14.90 -12.40 7.25
C ASN A 75 14.08 -13.26 6.27
N GLY A 76 14.32 -13.10 4.96
CA GLY A 76 13.78 -13.98 3.93
C GLY A 76 12.27 -13.83 3.67
N PHE A 77 11.63 -12.74 4.07
CA PHE A 77 10.19 -12.52 3.86
C PHE A 77 9.82 -12.09 2.43
N GLY A 78 10.80 -11.85 1.54
CA GLY A 78 10.56 -11.61 0.12
C GLY A 78 11.73 -10.94 -0.59
N GLU A 79 11.84 -11.13 -1.91
CA GLU A 79 12.81 -10.42 -2.76
C GLU A 79 12.22 -9.15 -3.39
N GLU A 80 10.89 -9.10 -3.58
CA GLU A 80 10.17 -7.96 -4.11
C GLU A 80 9.75 -7.05 -2.96
N CYS A 81 10.32 -5.84 -2.93
CA CYS A 81 9.97 -4.80 -1.96
C CYS A 81 8.51 -4.37 -2.14
N GLU A 82 7.62 -4.91 -1.30
CA GLU A 82 6.27 -4.37 -1.12
C GLU A 82 6.34 -3.04 -0.36
N SER A 83 5.30 -2.21 -0.47
CA SER A 83 5.18 -1.03 0.40
C SER A 83 5.07 -1.46 1.87
N THR A 84 5.57 -0.61 2.77
CA THR A 84 5.44 -0.83 4.21
C THR A 84 4.00 -0.68 4.65
N PHE A 85 3.32 0.32 4.10
CA PHE A 85 1.94 0.64 4.41
C PHE A 85 1.31 1.35 3.21
N GLY A 86 0.15 0.91 2.76
CA GLY A 86 -0.50 1.47 1.59
C GLY A 86 -2.02 1.53 1.75
N LYS A 87 -2.70 2.02 0.72
CA LYS A 87 -4.15 1.95 0.63
C LYS A 87 -4.60 2.12 -0.81
N VAL A 88 -5.54 1.28 -1.24
CA VAL A 88 -6.38 1.54 -2.41
C VAL A 88 -7.62 2.30 -1.95
N PHE A 89 -7.95 3.39 -2.64
CA PHE A 89 -9.11 4.22 -2.30
C PHE A 89 -10.36 3.75 -3.03
N GLN A 90 -11.37 3.40 -2.25
CA GLN A 90 -12.72 3.08 -2.67
C GLN A 90 -13.71 3.71 -1.69
N ASP A 91 -14.91 4.02 -2.15
CA ASP A 91 -16.04 4.47 -1.32
C ASP A 91 -15.79 5.73 -0.49
N LEU A 92 -14.92 6.63 -0.95
CA LEU A 92 -14.75 7.96 -0.37
C LEU A 92 -16.05 8.77 -0.46
N HIS A 93 -16.49 9.34 0.65
CA HIS A 93 -17.71 10.14 0.71
C HIS A 93 -17.65 11.32 -0.29
N GLY A 94 -18.69 11.43 -1.13
CA GLY A 94 -18.79 12.49 -2.12
C GLY A 94 -17.84 12.34 -3.31
N VAL A 95 -17.36 11.12 -3.58
CA VAL A 95 -16.60 10.76 -4.78
C VAL A 95 -17.45 9.80 -5.62
N ASP A 96 -17.58 10.10 -6.91
CA ASP A 96 -18.39 9.33 -7.85
C ASP A 96 -17.53 8.27 -8.56
N TYR A 97 -17.40 7.11 -7.93
CA TYR A 97 -16.56 6.01 -8.43
C TYR A 97 -17.09 5.36 -9.71
N GLU A 98 -18.39 5.41 -9.98
CA GLU A 98 -19.00 4.85 -11.20
C GLU A 98 -18.39 5.49 -12.45
N LYS A 99 -18.05 6.78 -12.37
CA LYS A 99 -17.39 7.50 -13.46
C LYS A 99 -16.00 6.97 -13.81
N LEU A 100 -15.29 6.25 -12.93
CA LEU A 100 -14.02 5.62 -13.28
C LEU A 100 -14.18 4.53 -14.34
N GLU A 101 -15.37 3.93 -14.44
CA GLU A 101 -15.69 2.92 -15.47
C GLU A 101 -15.89 3.53 -16.86
N THR A 102 -15.92 4.86 -16.97
CA THR A 102 -16.02 5.56 -18.26
C THR A 102 -14.84 5.21 -19.15
N GLU A 103 -15.14 4.68 -20.33
CA GLU A 103 -14.15 4.43 -21.35
C GLU A 103 -13.55 5.75 -21.86
N ILE A 104 -12.25 5.91 -21.66
CA ILE A 104 -11.49 7.09 -22.05
C ILE A 104 -10.99 6.87 -23.47
N ASN A 105 -11.57 7.61 -24.41
CA ASN A 105 -11.26 7.59 -25.84
C ASN A 105 -11.18 9.02 -26.43
N SER A 106 -11.23 10.03 -25.57
CA SER A 106 -11.15 11.45 -25.93
C SER A 106 -10.80 12.28 -24.69
N GLU A 107 -10.40 13.54 -24.90
CA GLU A 107 -10.21 14.50 -23.80
C GLU A 107 -11.51 14.78 -23.04
N LYS A 108 -12.66 14.76 -23.73
CA LYS A 108 -13.97 14.94 -23.10
C LYS A 108 -14.27 13.82 -22.09
N THR A 109 -14.08 12.56 -22.48
CA THR A 109 -14.29 11.42 -21.57
C THR A 109 -13.21 11.36 -20.51
N PHE A 110 -11.98 11.77 -20.82
CA PHE A 110 -10.93 11.95 -19.82
C PHE A 110 -11.33 12.96 -18.73
N ASN A 111 -11.86 14.13 -19.10
CA ASN A 111 -12.24 15.16 -18.13
C ASN A 111 -13.33 14.71 -17.14
N VAL A 112 -14.19 13.78 -17.52
CA VAL A 112 -15.15 13.14 -16.59
C VAL A 112 -14.40 12.33 -15.53
N VAL A 113 -13.46 11.48 -15.95
CA VAL A 113 -12.66 10.63 -15.07
C VAL A 113 -11.67 11.46 -14.23
N ARG A 114 -11.11 12.52 -14.83
CA ARG A 114 -10.17 13.45 -14.22
C ARG A 114 -10.70 14.00 -12.90
N ASN A 115 -11.94 14.50 -12.92
CA ASN A 115 -12.57 15.07 -11.74
C ASN A 115 -12.67 14.05 -10.59
N VAL A 116 -12.92 12.77 -10.91
CA VAL A 116 -12.96 11.70 -9.91
C VAL A 116 -11.57 11.41 -9.34
N ILE A 117 -10.54 11.35 -10.20
CA ILE A 117 -9.16 11.16 -9.74
C ILE A 117 -8.75 12.32 -8.84
N GLU A 118 -9.01 13.57 -9.24
CA GLU A 118 -8.71 14.77 -8.44
C GLU A 118 -9.42 14.74 -7.08
N ASP A 119 -10.68 14.30 -7.06
CA ASP A 119 -11.43 14.08 -5.82
C ASP A 119 -10.79 13.01 -4.91
N ILE A 120 -10.34 11.88 -5.47
CA ILE A 120 -9.64 10.83 -4.71
C ILE A 120 -8.30 11.35 -4.18
N LEU A 121 -7.58 12.14 -4.99
CA LEU A 121 -6.31 12.75 -4.58
C LEU A 121 -6.51 13.71 -3.40
N GLU A 122 -7.52 14.56 -3.44
CA GLU A 122 -7.76 15.58 -2.40
C GLU A 122 -8.44 14.99 -1.15
N LYS A 123 -9.46 14.12 -1.30
CA LYS A 123 -10.25 13.59 -0.18
C LYS A 123 -9.64 12.33 0.45
N GLY A 124 -8.82 11.60 -0.30
CA GLY A 124 -8.22 10.33 0.13
C GLY A 124 -6.71 10.43 0.33
N VAL A 125 -5.98 10.60 -0.78
CA VAL A 125 -4.51 10.47 -0.81
C VAL A 125 -3.84 11.52 0.07
N LYS A 126 -4.22 12.79 -0.07
CA LYS A 126 -3.59 13.88 0.67
C LYS A 126 -3.80 13.76 2.20
N PRO A 127 -5.03 13.51 2.72
CA PRO A 127 -5.22 13.23 4.15
C PRO A 127 -4.44 12.00 4.63
N PHE A 128 -4.37 10.94 3.81
CA PHE A 128 -3.62 9.73 4.17
C PHE A 128 -2.13 10.02 4.34
N LEU A 129 -1.49 10.67 3.35
CA LEU A 129 -0.07 11.03 3.41
C LEU A 129 0.22 12.05 4.51
N SER A 130 -0.74 12.91 4.84
CA SER A 130 -0.59 13.88 5.94
C SER A 130 -0.70 13.23 7.32
N ARG A 131 -1.39 12.09 7.43
CA ARG A 131 -1.57 11.35 8.68
C ARG A 131 -0.43 10.39 8.96
N PHE A 132 0.11 9.75 7.93
CA PHE A 132 1.09 8.68 8.06
C PHE A 132 2.46 9.18 7.61
N THR A 133 3.04 10.08 8.40
CA THR A 133 4.34 10.70 8.12
C THR A 133 5.50 9.95 8.77
N THR A 134 5.21 9.19 9.84
CA THR A 134 6.17 8.44 10.64
C THR A 134 5.72 6.99 10.86
N ILE A 135 6.67 6.14 11.24
CA ILE A 135 6.38 4.75 11.60
C ILE A 135 5.52 4.66 12.87
N ASN A 136 5.65 5.61 13.81
CA ASN A 136 4.85 5.69 15.02
C ASN A 136 3.36 5.90 14.73
N GLU A 137 3.01 6.82 13.82
CA GLU A 137 1.61 7.05 13.44
C GLU A 137 0.97 5.82 12.77
N ILE A 138 1.76 5.05 12.03
CA ILE A 138 1.32 3.77 11.46
C ILE A 138 1.13 2.74 12.59
N ALA A 139 2.09 2.62 13.51
CA ALA A 139 2.00 1.70 14.65
C ALA A 139 0.77 2.00 15.52
N ASP A 140 0.50 3.27 15.82
CA ASP A 140 -0.68 3.73 16.57
C ASP A 140 -1.97 3.34 15.83
N PHE A 141 -2.03 3.54 14.51
CA PHE A 141 -3.18 3.14 13.71
C PHE A 141 -3.42 1.63 13.72
N LEU A 142 -2.35 0.83 13.63
CA LEU A 142 -2.42 -0.63 13.64
C LEU A 142 -2.79 -1.18 15.03
N ALA A 143 -2.38 -0.49 16.10
CA ALA A 143 -2.58 -0.93 17.47
C ALA A 143 -4.06 -1.18 17.82
N ASP A 144 -4.97 -0.43 17.20
CA ASP A 144 -6.42 -0.49 17.47
C ASP A 144 -7.20 -1.35 16.44
N LYS A 145 -6.51 -2.05 15.52
CA LYS A 145 -7.15 -2.77 14.41
C LYS A 145 -7.13 -4.27 14.63
N ARG A 146 -8.21 -4.95 14.25
CA ARG A 146 -8.19 -6.41 14.12
C ARG A 146 -7.44 -6.78 12.83
N PRO A 147 -6.89 -8.00 12.71
CA PRO A 147 -6.16 -8.42 11.52
C PRO A 147 -6.89 -8.16 10.19
N ILE A 148 -8.20 -8.45 10.14
CA ILE A 148 -9.03 -8.23 8.94
C ILE A 148 -9.11 -6.75 8.53
N GLU A 149 -8.97 -5.83 9.48
CA GLU A 149 -8.99 -4.39 9.23
C GLU A 149 -7.63 -3.85 8.76
N ILE A 150 -6.56 -4.62 8.93
CA ILE A 150 -5.20 -4.26 8.51
C ILE A 150 -4.91 -4.72 7.07
N VAL A 151 -5.54 -5.80 6.60
CA VAL A 151 -5.37 -6.37 5.25
C VAL A 151 -5.43 -5.32 4.12
N PRO A 152 -6.32 -4.31 4.14
CA PRO A 152 -6.36 -3.30 3.08
C PRO A 152 -5.13 -2.38 3.04
N PHE A 153 -4.31 -2.38 4.09
CA PHE A 153 -3.19 -1.48 4.26
C PHE A 153 -1.83 -2.15 4.18
N ILE A 154 -1.74 -3.41 4.59
CA ILE A 154 -0.51 -4.20 4.54
C ILE A 154 -0.83 -5.44 3.73
N GLN A 155 -0.22 -5.55 2.55
CA GLN A 155 -0.52 -6.62 1.60
C GLN A 155 0.29 -7.89 1.88
N GLY A 156 -0.18 -8.99 1.28
CA GLY A 156 0.61 -10.21 1.14
C GLY A 156 0.63 -11.14 2.35
N SER A 157 1.37 -12.25 2.19
CA SER A 157 1.56 -13.27 3.23
C SER A 157 2.42 -12.82 4.40
N ILE A 158 2.91 -11.57 4.37
CA ILE A 158 3.81 -10.99 5.37
C ILE A 158 3.11 -9.93 6.23
N LEU A 159 1.78 -9.76 6.07
CA LEU A 159 0.90 -8.88 6.83
C LEU A 159 1.33 -8.76 8.29
N TYR A 160 1.45 -9.89 8.95
CA TYR A 160 1.65 -9.93 10.37
C TYR A 160 3.11 -9.73 10.82
N PRO A 161 4.14 -10.43 10.27
CA PRO A 161 5.53 -10.06 10.54
C PRO A 161 5.81 -8.57 10.31
N LYS A 162 5.25 -7.99 9.24
CA LYS A 162 5.36 -6.57 8.92
C LYS A 162 4.67 -5.69 9.96
N THR A 163 3.44 -6.04 10.36
CA THR A 163 2.72 -5.34 11.45
C THR A 163 3.50 -5.32 12.76
N ILE A 164 3.98 -6.48 13.19
CA ILE A 164 4.76 -6.64 14.43
C ILE A 164 6.08 -5.86 14.35
N LEU A 165 6.77 -5.94 13.22
CA LEU A 165 8.02 -5.21 13.00
C LEU A 165 7.82 -3.69 13.06
N ILE A 166 6.76 -3.17 12.42
CA ILE A 166 6.40 -1.75 12.51
C ILE A 166 6.21 -1.33 13.96
N MET A 167 5.49 -2.13 14.76
CA MET A 167 5.29 -1.84 16.19
C MET A 167 6.58 -1.90 17.01
N LYS A 168 7.48 -2.84 16.68
CA LYS A 168 8.80 -2.96 17.32
C LYS A 168 9.66 -1.73 17.07
N LEU A 169 9.77 -1.32 15.80
CA LEU A 169 10.59 -0.17 15.40
C LEU A 169 10.02 1.15 15.93
N ALA A 170 8.70 1.24 16.10
CA ALA A 170 8.04 2.38 16.73
C ALA A 170 8.16 2.39 18.28
N ASP A 171 8.76 1.38 18.90
CA ASP A 171 8.77 1.16 20.36
C ASP A 171 7.35 1.25 20.97
N HIS A 172 6.37 0.69 20.27
CA HIS A 172 4.96 0.87 20.62
C HIS A 172 4.60 0.02 21.86
N PRO A 173 3.88 0.55 22.87
CA PRO A 173 3.60 -0.16 24.13
C PRO A 173 2.83 -1.48 23.95
N ASN A 174 1.98 -1.57 22.92
CA ASN A 174 1.25 -2.79 22.59
C ASN A 174 2.07 -3.85 21.82
N PHE A 175 3.34 -3.60 21.49
CA PHE A 175 4.20 -4.52 20.72
C PHE A 175 4.18 -5.94 21.30
N ARG A 176 4.48 -6.09 22.60
CA ARG A 176 4.54 -7.42 23.25
C ARG A 176 3.20 -8.14 23.22
N LYS A 177 2.10 -7.42 23.51
CA LYS A 177 0.75 -7.98 23.47
C LYS A 177 0.43 -8.51 22.07
N ARG A 178 0.72 -7.71 21.03
CA ARG A 178 0.48 -8.08 19.63
C ARG A 178 1.37 -9.23 19.17
N LEU A 179 2.62 -9.27 19.62
CA LEU A 179 3.55 -10.36 19.33
C LEU A 179 3.01 -11.71 19.84
N VAL A 180 2.42 -11.72 21.04
CA VAL A 180 1.76 -12.91 21.61
C VAL A 180 0.51 -13.31 20.81
N GLU A 181 -0.42 -12.37 20.62
CA GLU A 181 -1.66 -12.60 19.86
C GLU A 181 -1.36 -13.20 18.49
N PHE A 182 -0.36 -12.64 17.80
CA PHE A 182 -0.02 -13.09 16.47
C PHE A 182 0.61 -14.50 16.46
N ARG A 183 1.52 -14.79 17.39
CA ARG A 183 2.11 -16.14 17.50
C ARG A 183 1.03 -17.19 17.75
N THR A 184 0.06 -16.90 18.62
CA THR A 184 -1.08 -17.79 18.88
C THR A 184 -1.89 -18.03 17.60
N ILE A 185 -2.26 -16.97 16.87
CA ILE A 185 -3.00 -17.08 15.60
C ILE A 185 -2.25 -17.95 14.58
N LEU A 186 -0.93 -17.78 14.44
CA LEU A 186 -0.16 -18.62 13.53
C LEU A 186 -0.14 -20.09 13.97
N SER A 187 -0.03 -20.36 15.27
CA SER A 187 0.06 -21.72 15.81
C SER A 187 -1.26 -22.50 15.77
N GLU A 188 -2.41 -21.82 15.85
CA GLU A 188 -3.73 -22.46 15.88
C GLU A 188 -4.27 -22.80 14.47
N ASN A 189 -3.75 -22.15 13.43
CA ASN A 189 -4.23 -22.31 12.04
C ASN A 189 -3.30 -23.18 11.17
N VAL A 190 -2.44 -23.99 11.79
CA VAL A 190 -1.45 -24.84 11.09
C VAL A 190 -2.12 -26.13 10.61
N ASP A 191 -2.54 -26.16 9.35
CA ASP A 191 -2.48 -27.43 8.61
C ASP A 191 -1.00 -27.67 8.25
N GLU A 192 -0.44 -28.80 8.71
CA GLU A 192 1.00 -29.12 8.69
C GLU A 192 1.63 -29.10 7.28
N ASN A 193 0.83 -29.08 6.22
CA ASN A 193 1.29 -29.26 4.83
C ASN A 193 1.31 -28.00 3.95
N VAL A 194 0.97 -26.81 4.47
CA VAL A 194 0.80 -25.61 3.63
C VAL A 194 1.54 -24.43 4.23
N ARG A 195 2.51 -23.84 3.50
CA ARG A 195 3.14 -22.48 3.54
C ARG A 195 3.39 -21.77 4.91
N TYR A 196 2.50 -21.90 5.87
CA TYR A 196 2.53 -21.41 7.25
C TYR A 196 3.70 -21.93 8.08
N PRO A 197 4.15 -23.20 8.03
CA PRO A 197 5.30 -23.64 8.83
C PRO A 197 6.59 -22.88 8.49
N ILE A 198 6.82 -22.59 7.21
CA ILE A 198 7.99 -21.79 6.77
C ILE A 198 7.87 -20.35 7.26
N LEU A 199 6.67 -19.76 7.20
CA LEU A 199 6.42 -18.40 7.67
C LEU A 199 6.59 -18.29 9.20
N LEU A 200 6.12 -19.28 9.95
CA LEU A 200 6.27 -19.36 11.40
C LEU A 200 7.74 -19.48 11.79
N ASN A 201 8.52 -20.31 11.08
CA ASN A 201 9.97 -20.42 11.33
C ASN A 201 10.70 -19.08 11.11
N LYS A 202 10.44 -18.40 9.98
CA LYS A 202 11.03 -17.07 9.71
C LYS A 202 10.59 -16.02 10.73
N TYR A 203 9.36 -16.12 11.21
CA TYR A 203 8.84 -15.23 12.24
C TYR A 203 9.53 -15.47 13.59
N ASP A 204 9.62 -16.73 14.01
CA ASP A 204 10.31 -17.11 15.25
C ASP A 204 11.80 -16.73 15.17
N GLU A 205 12.45 -16.82 14.01
CA GLU A 205 13.80 -16.31 13.78
C GLU A 205 13.89 -14.78 13.95
N LEU A 206 12.99 -14.03 13.31
CA LEU A 206 12.99 -12.56 13.35
C LEU A 206 12.75 -11.99 14.76
N PHE A 207 11.93 -12.66 15.57
CA PHE A 207 11.52 -12.18 16.91
C PHE A 207 11.99 -13.08 18.06
N HIS A 208 12.98 -13.95 17.83
CA HIS A 208 13.44 -14.97 18.79
C HIS A 208 13.70 -14.42 20.20
N ASP A 209 14.47 -13.33 20.29
CA ASP A 209 14.85 -12.77 21.58
C ASP A 209 13.71 -12.02 22.26
N ASP A 210 12.74 -11.50 21.51
CA ASP A 210 11.52 -10.90 22.07
C ASP A 210 10.61 -11.99 22.64
N LEU A 211 10.47 -13.10 21.91
CA LEU A 211 9.64 -14.24 22.31
C LEU A 211 10.15 -14.93 23.58
N LYS A 212 11.48 -15.04 23.78
CA LYS A 212 12.05 -15.56 25.05
C LYS A 212 11.67 -14.75 26.29
N GLN A 213 11.35 -13.47 26.11
CA GLN A 213 11.03 -12.57 27.22
C GLN A 213 9.54 -12.60 27.59
N ILE A 214 8.72 -13.30 26.81
CA ILE A 214 7.32 -13.56 27.11
C ILE A 214 7.27 -14.86 27.93
N LYS A 215 6.95 -14.74 29.22
CA LYS A 215 6.74 -15.86 30.14
C LYS A 215 5.26 -16.18 30.27
#